data_AF-A0A7Y5TDT4-F1
#
_entry.id   AF-A0A7Y5TDT4-F1
#
_cell.length_a   1.000
_cell.length_b   1.000
_cell.length_c   1.000
_cell.angle_alpha   90.00
_cell.angle_beta   90.00
_cell.angle_gamma   90.00
#
_symmetry.space_group_name_H-M   'P 1'
#
loop_
_entity.id
_entity.type
_entity.pdbx_description
1 polymer ?
#
loop_
_entity_poly.entity_id
_entity_poly.type
_entity_poly.pdbx_seq_one_letter_code
_entity_poly.pdbx_strand_id
1 'polypeptide(L)'
;MSGVSERDLARTTEALVSRYRSVAPAPTPILASQVHVAAYAAYRMPATHAALARVLGDLADRGLRPRSLLDLGGGTGAAAWAAAGAFESLESVTVLDQVDDALALGRELEREAPSEVL
;
A
#
# COMPACT_ATOMS: atom_id res chain seq x y z
N MET A 1 -3.15 -13.18 -0.80
CA MET A 1 -2.54 -13.48 0.53
C MET A 1 -2.48 -14.99 0.82
N SER A 2 -2.06 -15.81 -0.14
CA SER A 2 -2.08 -17.27 0.05
C SER A 2 -0.90 -17.75 0.89
N GLY A 3 -1.15 -18.19 2.13
CA GLY A 3 -0.14 -18.86 2.97
C GLY A 3 0.11 -18.25 4.35
N VAL A 4 -0.45 -17.07 4.65
CA VAL A 4 -0.41 -16.47 6.00
C VAL A 4 -1.69 -16.82 6.74
N SER A 5 -1.59 -17.38 7.95
CA SER A 5 -2.78 -17.65 8.76
C SER A 5 -3.39 -16.35 9.28
N GLU A 6 -4.72 -16.25 9.30
CA GLU A 6 -5.44 -15.08 9.80
C GLU A 6 -5.06 -14.74 11.26
N ARG A 7 -4.81 -15.77 12.08
CA ARG A 7 -4.34 -15.60 13.46
C ARG A 7 -2.94 -14.99 13.53
N ASP A 8 -2.04 -15.40 12.65
CA ASP A 8 -0.68 -14.84 12.62
C ASP A 8 -0.66 -13.42 12.09
N LEU A 9 -1.52 -13.12 11.12
CA LEU A 9 -1.74 -11.76 10.63
C LEU A 9 -2.24 -10.85 11.74
N ALA A 10 -3.32 -11.23 12.44
CA ALA A 10 -3.90 -10.43 13.53
C ALA A 10 -2.87 -10.15 14.64
N ARG A 11 -2.16 -11.20 15.10
CA ARG A 11 -1.12 -11.09 16.14
C ARG A 11 0.01 -10.14 15.72
N THR A 12 0.46 -10.25 14.47
CA THR A 12 1.55 -9.41 13.95
C THR A 12 1.09 -7.96 13.76
N THR A 13 -0.16 -7.76 13.34
CA THR A 13 -0.78 -6.43 13.26
C THR A 13 -0.84 -5.78 14.64
N GLU A 14 -1.30 -6.48 15.68
CA GLU A 14 -1.32 -5.97 17.05
C GLU A 14 0.08 -5.57 17.55
N ALA A 15 1.09 -6.40 17.28
CA ALA A 15 2.48 -6.09 17.60
C ALA A 15 2.97 -4.82 16.86
N LEU A 16 2.65 -4.67 15.58
CA LEU A 16 2.96 -3.48 14.78
C LEU A 16 2.22 -2.22 15.25
N VAL A 17 0.94 -2.34 15.63
CA VAL A 17 0.15 -1.24 16.20
C VAL A 17 0.79 -0.73 17.48
N SER A 18 1.11 -1.65 18.40
CA SER A 18 1.79 -1.34 19.66
C SER A 18 3.14 -0.65 19.40
N ARG A 19 3.89 -1.17 18.42
CA ARG A 19 5.17 -0.59 17.97
C ARG A 19 5.02 0.84 17.47
N TYR A 20 4.06 1.12 16.59
CA TYR A 20 3.80 2.46 16.04
C TYR A 20 3.39 3.48 17.11
N ARG A 21 2.77 3.03 18.19
CA ARG A 21 2.37 3.88 19.32
C ARG A 21 3.50 4.10 20.33
N SER A 22 4.58 3.32 20.27
CA SER A 22 5.77 3.46 21.11
C SER A 22 6.81 4.36 20.42
N VAL A 23 7.33 5.39 21.11
CA VAL A 23 8.32 6.35 20.57
C VAL A 23 9.77 5.80 20.65
N ALA A 24 9.93 4.48 20.79
CA ALA A 24 11.25 3.86 21.00
C ALA A 24 11.94 3.51 19.66
N PRO A 25 13.27 3.71 19.54
CA PRO A 25 14.05 3.24 18.39
C PRO A 25 13.90 1.73 18.16
N ALA A 26 13.82 1.31 16.89
CA ALA A 26 13.65 -0.09 16.53
C ALA A 26 15.01 -0.80 16.41
N PRO A 27 15.22 -1.93 17.11
CA PRO A 27 16.43 -2.74 16.94
C PRO A 27 16.40 -3.59 15.65
N THR A 28 15.25 -3.67 14.96
CA THR A 28 15.04 -4.51 13.77
C THR A 28 14.13 -3.78 12.77
N PRO A 29 14.33 -3.91 11.45
CA PRO A 29 13.45 -3.32 10.45
C PRO A 29 11.98 -3.75 10.62
N ILE A 30 11.04 -2.82 10.44
CA ILE A 30 9.60 -3.05 10.61
C ILE A 30 9.05 -4.04 9.57
N LEU A 31 9.66 -4.08 8.38
CA LEU A 31 9.28 -4.92 7.26
C LEU A 31 10.34 -6.00 7.02
N ALA A 32 10.52 -6.89 8.00
CA ALA A 32 11.57 -7.91 7.97
C ALA A 32 11.11 -9.27 7.42
N SER A 33 9.82 -9.44 7.09
CA SER A 33 9.28 -10.64 6.45
C SER A 33 7.92 -10.39 5.80
N GLN A 34 7.48 -11.29 4.92
CA GLN A 34 6.16 -11.26 4.29
C GLN A 34 4.99 -11.12 5.26
N VAL A 35 5.05 -11.76 6.44
CA VAL A 35 4.00 -11.63 7.47
C VAL A 35 3.98 -10.22 8.06
N HIS A 36 5.13 -9.59 8.27
CA HIS A 36 5.21 -8.20 8.72
C HIS A 36 4.71 -7.23 7.66
N VAL A 37 5.02 -7.49 6.38
CA VAL A 37 4.51 -6.69 5.25
C VAL A 37 2.99 -6.82 5.14
N ALA A 38 2.43 -8.03 5.22
CA ALA A 38 0.98 -8.24 5.19
C ALA A 38 0.29 -7.57 6.39
N ALA A 39 0.85 -7.69 7.58
CA ALA A 39 0.33 -7.05 8.78
C ALA A 39 0.40 -5.52 8.71
N TYR A 40 1.48 -4.99 8.13
CA TYR A 40 1.62 -3.57 7.82
C TYR A 40 0.58 -3.11 6.81
N ALA A 41 0.40 -3.85 5.72
CA ALA A 41 -0.59 -3.57 4.69
C ALA A 41 -1.99 -3.52 5.31
N ALA A 42 -2.40 -4.56 6.03
CA ALA A 42 -3.70 -4.63 6.68
C ALA A 42 -3.96 -3.46 7.65
N TYR A 43 -2.94 -3.02 8.39
CA TYR A 43 -3.11 -1.98 9.41
C TYR A 43 -2.96 -0.55 8.89
N ARG A 44 -1.95 -0.28 8.06
CA ARG A 44 -1.55 1.08 7.67
C ARG A 44 -2.05 1.46 6.28
N MET A 45 -2.06 0.52 5.33
CA MET A 45 -2.41 0.80 3.94
C MET A 45 -3.81 1.40 3.80
N PRO A 46 -4.88 0.93 4.50
CA PRO A 46 -6.22 1.49 4.34
C PRO A 46 -6.30 2.98 4.67
N ALA A 47 -5.61 3.42 5.72
CA ALA A 47 -5.60 4.82 6.13
C ALA A 47 -4.86 5.69 5.10
N THR A 48 -3.70 5.23 4.61
CA THR A 48 -2.95 5.93 3.55
C THR A 48 -3.76 6.01 2.25
N HIS A 49 -4.36 4.90 1.85
CA HIS A 49 -5.23 4.84 0.67
C HIS A 49 -6.40 5.82 0.78
N ALA A 50 -7.13 5.83 1.90
CA ALA A 50 -8.28 6.71 2.08
C ALA A 50 -7.89 8.21 2.02
N ALA A 51 -6.76 8.58 2.64
CA ALA A 51 -6.26 9.95 2.59
C ALA A 51 -5.89 10.37 1.15
N LEU A 52 -5.19 9.49 0.42
CA LEU A 52 -4.80 9.77 -0.97
C LEU A 52 -6.01 9.81 -1.90
N ALA A 53 -6.93 8.86 -1.79
CA ALA A 53 -8.15 8.81 -2.61
C ALA A 53 -8.95 10.12 -2.49
N ARG A 54 -9.06 10.67 -1.27
CA ARG A 54 -9.72 11.95 -1.03
C ARG A 54 -9.05 13.10 -1.79
N VAL A 55 -7.73 13.23 -1.66
CA VAL A 55 -6.95 14.33 -2.26
C VAL A 55 -6.88 14.20 -3.78
N LEU A 56 -6.64 12.98 -4.29
CA LEU A 56 -6.56 12.73 -5.72
C LEU A 56 -7.93 12.93 -6.40
N GLY A 57 -9.03 12.57 -5.73
CA GLY A 57 -10.38 12.90 -6.19
C GLY A 57 -10.62 14.41 -6.31
N ASP A 58 -10.22 15.20 -5.31
CA ASP A 58 -10.31 16.67 -5.40
C ASP A 58 -9.48 17.24 -6.57
N LEU A 59 -8.32 16.64 -6.86
CA LEU A 59 -7.48 17.05 -7.99
C LEU A 59 -8.11 16.66 -9.34
N ALA A 60 -8.75 15.49 -9.41
CA ALA A 60 -9.52 15.07 -10.57
C ALA A 60 -10.69 16.03 -10.84
N ASP A 61 -11.44 16.43 -9.81
CA ASP A 61 -12.54 17.40 -9.95
C ASP A 61 -12.05 18.78 -10.44
N ARG A 62 -10.80 19.13 -10.11
CA ARG A 62 -10.11 20.34 -10.59
C ARG A 62 -9.51 20.21 -11.99
N GLY A 63 -9.70 19.06 -12.65
CA GLY A 63 -9.29 18.84 -14.04
C GLY A 63 -7.93 18.16 -14.21
N LEU A 64 -7.27 17.69 -13.14
CA LEU A 64 -6.03 16.92 -13.29
C LEU A 64 -6.33 15.57 -13.99
N ARG A 65 -5.61 15.28 -15.08
CA ARG A 65 -5.77 14.06 -15.90
C ARG A 65 -4.39 13.48 -16.24
N PRO A 66 -3.69 12.88 -15.27
CA PRO A 66 -2.38 12.28 -15.53
C PRO A 66 -2.56 11.01 -16.36
N ARG A 67 -1.57 10.72 -17.22
CA ARG A 67 -1.49 9.44 -17.95
C ARG A 67 -0.57 8.43 -17.28
N SER A 68 0.30 8.87 -16.39
CA SER A 68 1.19 7.99 -15.64
C SER A 68 1.45 8.49 -14.22
N LEU A 69 1.78 7.56 -13.33
CA LEU A 69 2.19 7.81 -11.95
C LEU A 69 3.50 7.09 -11.64
N LEU A 70 4.45 7.80 -11.03
CA LEU A 70 5.62 7.23 -10.38
C LEU A 70 5.48 7.37 -8.86
N ASP A 71 5.47 6.25 -8.15
CA ASP A 71 5.34 6.18 -6.69
C ASP A 71 6.68 5.72 -6.07
N LEU A 72 7.40 6.67 -5.46
CA LEU A 72 8.70 6.45 -4.84
C LEU A 72 8.53 6.13 -3.35
N GLY A 73 8.95 4.94 -2.93
CA GLY A 73 8.67 4.42 -1.59
C GLY A 73 7.22 3.97 -1.41
N GLY A 74 6.57 3.55 -2.50
CA GLY A 74 5.14 3.22 -2.51
C GLY A 74 4.77 1.94 -1.75
N GLY A 75 5.77 1.15 -1.35
CA GLY A 75 5.60 -0.08 -0.59
C GLY A 75 4.58 -1.03 -1.22
N THR A 76 3.49 -1.28 -0.49
CA THR A 76 2.41 -2.18 -0.91
C THR A 76 1.43 -1.56 -1.90
N GLY A 77 1.70 -0.34 -2.41
CA GLY A 77 0.98 0.28 -3.52
C GLY A 77 -0.20 1.17 -3.12
N ALA A 78 -0.28 1.68 -1.89
CA ALA A 78 -1.44 2.46 -1.43
C ALA A 78 -1.81 3.62 -2.38
N ALA A 79 -0.80 4.34 -2.89
CA ALA A 79 -1.01 5.46 -3.81
C ALA A 79 -1.39 4.99 -5.21
N ALA A 80 -0.81 3.88 -5.69
CA ALA A 80 -1.17 3.26 -6.96
C ALA A 80 -2.68 2.97 -7.01
N TRP A 81 -3.19 2.27 -5.99
CA TRP A 81 -4.62 1.93 -5.87
C TRP A 81 -5.51 3.16 -5.81
N ALA A 82 -5.14 4.16 -5.01
CA ALA A 82 -5.91 5.40 -4.88
C ALA A 82 -5.95 6.18 -6.21
N ALA A 83 -4.85 6.21 -6.95
CA ALA A 83 -4.76 6.91 -8.24
C ALA A 83 -5.54 6.20 -9.33
N ALA A 84 -5.48 4.86 -9.40
CA ALA A 84 -6.27 4.08 -10.35
C ALA A 84 -7.78 4.27 -10.15
N GLY A 85 -8.23 4.45 -8.90
CA GLY A 85 -9.63 4.77 -8.61
C GLY A 85 -10.03 6.23 -8.89
N ALA A 86 -9.08 7.17 -8.87
CA ALA A 86 -9.36 8.60 -9.02
C ALA A 86 -9.22 9.12 -10.46
N PHE A 87 -8.37 8.52 -11.28
CA PHE A 87 -8.03 9.02 -12.62
C PHE A 87 -8.32 7.99 -13.70
N GLU A 88 -9.45 8.15 -14.40
CA GLU A 88 -9.79 7.34 -15.58
C GLU A 88 -8.76 7.48 -16.73
N SER A 89 -8.01 8.58 -16.75
CA SER A 89 -6.97 8.85 -17.77
C SER A 89 -5.65 8.13 -17.51
N LEU A 90 -5.51 7.45 -16.38
CA LEU A 90 -4.26 6.83 -15.97
C LEU A 90 -4.03 5.56 -16.79
N GLU A 91 -2.89 5.49 -17.49
CA GLU A 91 -2.52 4.39 -18.38
C GLU A 91 -1.43 3.50 -17.78
N SER A 92 -0.67 4.02 -16.80
CA SER A 92 0.43 3.27 -16.18
C SER A 92 0.77 3.77 -14.78
N VAL A 93 1.16 2.83 -13.91
CA VAL A 93 1.72 3.12 -12.61
C VAL A 93 3.06 2.39 -12.45
N THR A 94 4.06 3.09 -11.93
CA THR A 94 5.36 2.50 -11.57
C THR A 94 5.60 2.72 -10.09
N VAL A 95 5.73 1.63 -9.34
CA VAL A 95 6.07 1.66 -7.91
C VAL A 95 7.52 1.23 -7.73
N LEU A 96 8.31 2.09 -7.09
CA LEU A 96 9.69 1.79 -6.69
C LEU A 96 9.78 1.77 -5.18
N ASP A 97 10.26 0.68 -4.61
CA ASP A 97 10.52 0.56 -3.17
C ASP A 97 11.79 -0.26 -2.95
N GLN A 98 12.44 -0.06 -1.81
CA GLN A 98 13.61 -0.82 -1.39
C GLN A 98 13.24 -2.16 -0.74
N VAL A 99 11.97 -2.35 -0.36
CA VAL A 99 11.47 -3.56 0.32
C VAL A 99 10.79 -4.47 -0.71
N ASP A 100 11.54 -5.46 -1.22
CA ASP A 100 11.05 -6.40 -2.22
C ASP A 100 9.76 -7.13 -1.81
N ASP A 101 9.64 -7.53 -0.54
CA ASP A 101 8.44 -8.19 -0.03
C ASP A 101 7.20 -7.27 -0.10
N ALA A 102 7.37 -5.95 0.03
CA ALA A 102 6.27 -4.98 -0.11
C ALA A 102 5.81 -4.87 -1.55
N LEU A 103 6.76 -4.82 -2.49
CA LEU A 103 6.45 -4.85 -3.93
C LEU A 103 5.78 -6.16 -4.34
N ALA A 104 6.24 -7.30 -3.79
CA ALA A 104 5.65 -8.61 -4.05
C ALA A 104 4.19 -8.67 -3.57
N LEU A 105 3.90 -8.17 -2.37
CA LEU A 105 2.52 -8.08 -1.87
C LEU A 105 1.66 -7.14 -2.72
N GLY A 106 2.20 -5.98 -3.10
CA GLY A 106 1.50 -5.04 -3.98
C GLY A 106 1.03 -5.69 -5.29
N ARG A 107 1.94 -6.44 -5.95
CA ARG A 107 1.64 -7.22 -7.17
C ARG A 107 0.69 -8.39 -6.93
N GLU A 108 0.66 -8.96 -5.72
CA GLU A 108 -0.34 -9.98 -5.37
C GLU A 108 -1.73 -9.38 -5.28
N LEU A 109 -1.86 -8.24 -4.60
CA LEU A 109 -3.13 -7.51 -4.50
C LEU A 109 -3.62 -7.06 -5.88
N GLU A 110 -2.71 -6.54 -6.71
CA GLU A 110 -2.96 -6.11 -8.10
C GLU A 110 -3.61 -7.22 -8.93
N ARG A 111 -3.09 -8.44 -8.88
CA ARG A 111 -3.66 -9.58 -9.62
C ARG A 111 -5.08 -9.94 -9.20
N GLU A 112 -5.49 -9.54 -8.00
CA GLU A 112 -6.85 -9.73 -7.48
C GLU A 112 -7.74 -8.50 -7.76
N ALA A 113 -7.19 -7.44 -8.36
CA ALA A 113 -7.89 -6.21 -8.67
C ALA A 113 -8.82 -6.35 -9.89
N PRO A 114 -9.99 -5.70 -9.87
CA PRO A 114 -10.85 -5.59 -11.05
C PRO A 114 -10.43 -4.48 -12.04
N SER A 115 -9.29 -3.81 -11.83
CA SER A 115 -8.82 -2.68 -12.65
C SER A 115 -7.69 -3.13 -13.60
N GLU A 116 -7.75 -2.72 -14.87
CA GLU A 116 -6.71 -3.04 -15.89
C GLU A 116 -5.48 -2.11 -15.84
N VAL A 117 -5.52 -1.06 -15.02
CA VAL A 117 -4.45 -0.04 -14.93
C VAL A 117 -3.43 -0.36 -13.83
N LEU A 118 -3.83 -1.15 -12.84
CA LEU A 118 -2.98 -1.60 -11.74
C LEU A 118 -2.12 -2.76 -12.19
#